data_AF-A0A653Y7J1-F1
#
_entry.id   AF-A0A653Y7J1-F1
#
_cell.length_a   1.000
_cell.length_b   1.000
_cell.length_c   1.000
_cell.angle_alpha   90.00
_cell.angle_beta   90.00
_cell.angle_gamma   90.00
#
_symmetry.space_group_name_H-M   'P 1'
#
loop_
_entity.id
_entity.type
_entity.pdbx_description
1 polymer ?
#
loop_
_entity_poly.entity_id
_entity_poly.type
_entity_poly.pdbx_seq_one_letter_code
_entity_poly.pdbx_strand_id
1 'polypeptide(L)'
;METNLPDDNLVNEEFSRLSKYERAKSKVASIKRFYNHVLVFLIINIILYFLRNKFVFILVSKEAFGNPEFLDWIDWNVYGTTIVWGIILAIHGITVFGNISWHMKKWEDRKIQKYLNSYND
;
A
#
# COMPACT_ATOMS: atom_id res chain seq x y z
N MET A 1 12.08 38.15 -39.23
CA MET A 1 11.56 37.57 -37.98
C MET A 1 12.52 36.48 -37.57
N GLU A 2 13.49 36.77 -36.70
CA GLU A 2 14.29 35.72 -36.07
C GLU A 2 13.39 35.00 -35.06
N THR A 3 13.08 33.74 -35.34
CA THR A 3 12.36 32.91 -34.38
C THR A 3 13.32 32.65 -33.22
N ASN A 4 13.03 33.24 -32.05
CA ASN A 4 13.65 32.86 -30.78
C ASN A 4 13.25 31.42 -30.48
N LEU A 5 13.98 30.47 -31.05
CA LEU A 5 13.82 29.06 -30.73
C LEU A 5 14.29 28.88 -29.28
N PRO A 6 13.46 28.28 -28.42
CA PRO A 6 13.85 28.04 -27.04
C PRO A 6 15.12 27.19 -27.01
N ASP A 7 16.09 27.59 -26.19
CA ASP A 7 17.33 26.86 -25.96
C ASP A 7 17.00 25.42 -25.55
N ASP A 8 17.47 24.45 -26.35
CA ASP A 8 17.25 23.02 -26.15
C ASP A 8 17.72 22.57 -24.74
N ASN A 9 18.74 23.23 -24.17
CA ASN A 9 19.18 22.95 -22.81
C ASN A 9 18.13 23.33 -21.76
N LEU A 10 17.43 24.45 -21.94
CA LEU A 10 16.35 24.88 -21.05
C LEU A 10 15.16 23.92 -21.13
N VAL A 11 14.80 23.49 -22.34
CA VAL A 11 13.72 22.52 -22.56
C VAL A 11 14.06 21.19 -21.87
N ASN A 12 15.28 20.68 -22.06
CA ASN A 12 15.72 19.43 -21.43
C ASN A 12 15.78 19.53 -19.90
N GLU A 13 16.22 20.67 -19.34
CA GLU A 13 16.17 20.90 -17.88
C GLU A 13 14.74 20.91 -17.34
N GLU A 14 13.81 21.58 -18.04
CA GLU A 14 12.41 21.65 -17.63
C GLU A 14 11.75 20.27 -17.67
N PHE A 15 11.93 19.50 -18.75
CA PHE A 15 11.48 18.11 -18.86
C PHE A 15 12.08 17.22 -17.75
N SER A 16 13.38 17.38 -17.44
CA SER A 16 14.05 16.65 -16.35
C SER A 16 13.43 16.98 -14.99
N ARG A 17 13.16 18.26 -14.71
CA ARG A 17 12.52 18.71 -13.46
C ARG A 17 11.10 18.20 -13.34
N LEU A 18 10.29 18.30 -14.40
CA LEU A 18 8.92 17.76 -14.43
C LEU A 18 8.91 16.25 -14.19
N SER A 19 9.80 15.50 -14.84
CA SER A 19 9.89 14.04 -14.65
C SER A 19 10.27 13.63 -13.23
N LYS A 20 11.17 14.39 -12.57
CA LYS A 20 11.56 14.17 -11.17
C LYS A 20 10.40 14.50 -10.23
N TYR A 21 9.68 15.59 -10.50
CA TYR A 21 8.49 15.98 -9.74
C TYR A 21 7.36 14.94 -9.84
N GLU A 22 7.07 14.44 -11.04
CA GLU A 22 6.06 13.40 -11.28
C GLU A 22 6.38 12.12 -10.49
N ARG A 23 7.65 11.71 -10.47
CA ARG A 23 8.14 10.56 -9.70
C ARG A 23 7.94 10.77 -8.20
N ALA A 24 8.30 11.95 -7.68
CA ALA A 24 8.10 12.29 -6.27
C ALA A 24 6.62 12.30 -5.90
N LYS A 25 5.77 12.94 -6.72
CA LYS A 25 4.32 13.00 -6.55
C LYS A 25 3.67 11.61 -6.53
N SER A 26 4.07 10.74 -7.47
CA SER A 26 3.57 9.36 -7.53
C SER A 26 3.95 8.56 -6.28
N LYS A 27 5.19 8.70 -5.77
CA LYS A 27 5.62 8.08 -4.51
C LYS A 27 4.81 8.58 -3.31
N VAL A 28 4.56 9.88 -3.20
CA VAL A 28 3.74 10.42 -2.10
C VAL A 28 2.31 9.90 -2.19
N ALA A 29 1.75 9.79 -3.41
CA ALA A 29 0.39 9.28 -3.61
C ALA A 29 0.26 7.79 -3.24
N SER A 30 1.27 6.95 -3.55
CA SER A 30 1.26 5.53 -3.15
C SER A 30 1.38 5.37 -1.64
N ILE A 31 2.26 6.14 -0.99
CA ILE A 31 2.40 6.16 0.47
C ILE A 31 1.08 6.59 1.13
N LYS A 32 0.43 7.65 0.62
CA LYS A 32 -0.86 8.12 1.15
C LYS A 32 -1.96 7.06 1.04
N ARG A 33 -2.02 6.32 -0.08
CA ARG A 33 -2.97 5.19 -0.24
C ARG A 33 -2.67 4.06 0.74
N PHE A 34 -1.40 3.75 0.99
CA PHE A 34 -1.01 2.75 1.98
C PHE A 34 -1.45 3.14 3.39
N TYR A 35 -1.22 4.39 3.80
CA TYR A 35 -1.67 4.90 5.10
C TYR A 35 -3.18 4.74 5.29
N ASN A 36 -3.99 4.95 4.25
CA ASN A 36 -5.42 4.72 4.33
C ASN A 36 -5.77 3.24 4.62
N HIS A 37 -5.05 2.29 4.02
CA HIS A 37 -5.24 0.86 4.30
C HIS A 37 -4.83 0.50 5.73
N VAL A 38 -3.70 1.04 6.20
CA VAL A 38 -3.25 0.86 7.60
C VAL A 38 -4.25 1.47 8.58
N LEU A 39 -4.79 2.65 8.29
CA LEU A 39 -5.77 3.33 9.12
C LEU A 39 -7.05 2.50 9.24
N VAL A 40 -7.60 2.02 8.12
CA VAL A 40 -8.78 1.15 8.11
C VAL A 40 -8.51 -0.15 8.88
N PHE A 41 -7.34 -0.77 8.67
CA PHE A 41 -6.94 -1.96 9.42
C PHE A 41 -6.89 -1.68 10.94
N LEU A 42 -6.29 -0.56 11.36
CA LEU A 42 -6.20 -0.20 12.77
C LEU A 42 -7.58 0.05 13.38
N ILE A 43 -8.45 0.79 12.69
CA ILE A 43 -9.82 1.08 13.13
C ILE A 43 -10.62 -0.23 13.28
N ILE A 44 -10.58 -1.10 12.27
CA ILE A 44 -11.26 -2.39 12.30
C ILE A 44 -10.74 -3.25 13.45
N ASN A 45 -9.43 -3.34 13.65
CA ASN A 45 -8.85 -4.11 14.77
C ASN A 45 -9.25 -3.57 16.14
N ILE A 46 -9.25 -2.24 16.31
CA ILE A 46 -9.71 -1.61 17.55
C ILE A 46 -11.18 -1.93 17.78
N ILE A 47 -12.03 -1.80 16.76
CA ILE A 47 -13.46 -2.14 16.85
C ILE A 47 -13.62 -3.61 17.21
N LEU A 48 -12.93 -4.53 16.54
CA LEU A 48 -12.99 -5.98 16.83
C LEU A 48 -12.59 -6.31 18.26
N TYR A 49 -11.48 -5.77 18.75
CA TYR A 49 -11.04 -5.94 20.15
C TYR A 49 -12.05 -5.36 21.14
N PHE A 50 -12.61 -4.19 20.83
CA PHE A 50 -13.57 -3.52 21.71
C PHE A 50 -14.92 -4.25 21.73
N LEU A 51 -15.38 -4.72 20.56
CA LEU A 51 -16.58 -5.52 20.41
C LEU A 51 -16.42 -6.84 21.15
N ARG A 52 -15.27 -7.52 21.02
CA ARG A 52 -14.93 -8.72 21.80
C ARG A 52 -15.00 -8.45 23.30
N ASN A 53 -14.28 -7.45 23.79
CA ASN A 53 -14.24 -7.17 25.23
C ASN A 53 -15.63 -6.82 25.78
N LYS A 54 -16.44 -6.06 25.02
CA LYS A 54 -17.83 -5.78 25.38
C LYS A 54 -18.73 -7.00 25.29
N PHE A 55 -18.59 -7.84 24.26
CA PHE A 55 -19.36 -9.07 24.11
C PHE A 55 -19.04 -10.04 25.24
N VAL A 56 -17.76 -10.30 25.50
CA VAL A 56 -17.31 -11.16 26.60
C VAL A 56 -17.78 -10.58 27.93
N PHE A 57 -17.61 -9.29 28.19
CA PHE A 57 -18.07 -8.65 29.42
C PHE A 57 -19.60 -8.76 29.60
N ILE A 58 -20.38 -8.46 28.56
CA ILE A 58 -21.85 -8.54 28.58
C ILE A 58 -22.32 -9.99 28.75
N LEU A 59 -21.74 -10.95 28.02
CA LEU A 59 -22.12 -12.37 28.06
C LEU A 59 -21.72 -13.02 29.40
N VAL A 60 -20.54 -12.70 29.93
CA VAL A 60 -20.08 -13.17 31.26
C VAL A 60 -20.93 -12.54 32.37
N SER A 61 -21.37 -11.29 32.22
CA SER A 61 -22.21 -10.61 33.22
C SER A 61 -23.69 -11.04 33.22
N LYS A 62 -24.18 -11.70 32.16
CA LYS A 62 -25.60 -12.05 32.00
C LYS A 62 -25.98 -13.46 32.46
N GLU A 63 -25.01 -14.25 32.91
CA GLU A 63 -25.17 -15.66 33.29
C GLU A 63 -25.56 -16.62 32.15
N ALA A 64 -24.91 -17.78 32.12
CA ALA A 64 -25.38 -19.05 31.57
C ALA A 64 -25.54 -19.21 30.01
N PHE A 65 -24.83 -20.19 29.44
CA PHE A 65 -25.12 -20.87 28.15
C PHE A 65 -24.70 -20.26 26.80
N GLY A 66 -23.62 -19.48 26.70
CA GLY A 66 -22.97 -19.33 25.39
C GLY A 66 -22.11 -20.57 25.11
N ASN A 67 -22.50 -21.47 24.20
CA ASN A 67 -21.73 -22.66 23.84
C ASN A 67 -20.22 -22.32 23.71
N PRO A 68 -19.31 -22.95 24.47
CA PRO A 68 -17.88 -22.66 24.40
C PRO A 68 -17.32 -22.74 22.97
N GLU A 69 -17.88 -23.63 22.13
CA GLU A 69 -17.51 -23.73 20.72
C GLU A 69 -17.81 -22.45 19.93
N PHE A 70 -18.88 -21.73 20.26
CA PHE A 70 -19.24 -20.48 19.57
C PHE A 70 -18.30 -19.35 19.95
N LEU A 71 -17.89 -19.28 21.22
CA LEU A 71 -16.91 -18.30 21.68
C LEU A 71 -15.52 -18.59 21.10
N ASP A 72 -15.11 -19.87 21.08
CA ASP A 72 -13.87 -20.30 20.45
C ASP A 72 -13.87 -20.05 18.94
N TRP A 73 -15.00 -20.25 18.26
CA TRP A 73 -15.16 -19.92 16.84
C TRP A 73 -15.00 -18.42 16.60
N ILE A 74 -15.63 -17.55 17.40
CA ILE A 74 -15.44 -16.10 17.29
C ILE A 74 -13.98 -15.73 17.53
N ASP A 75 -13.36 -16.20 18.62
CA ASP A 75 -11.97 -15.86 18.94
C ASP A 75 -11.03 -16.32 17.81
N TRP A 76 -11.18 -17.53 17.28
CA TRP A 76 -10.41 -18.02 16.13
C TRP A 76 -10.59 -17.15 14.88
N ASN A 77 -11.81 -16.73 14.57
CA ASN A 77 -12.06 -15.88 13.41
C ASN A 77 -11.47 -14.48 13.61
N VAL A 78 -11.56 -13.91 14.81
CA VAL A 78 -10.99 -12.60 15.12
C VAL A 78 -9.47 -12.65 15.03
N TYR A 79 -8.82 -13.57 15.75
CA TYR A 79 -7.36 -13.71 15.75
C TYR A 79 -6.83 -14.12 14.38
N GLY A 80 -7.44 -15.11 13.73
CA GLY A 80 -7.06 -15.58 12.41
C GLY A 80 -7.18 -14.48 11.35
N THR A 81 -8.28 -13.74 11.35
CA THR A 81 -8.48 -12.60 10.43
C THR A 81 -7.43 -11.52 10.69
N THR A 82 -7.21 -11.11 11.93
CA THR A 82 -6.20 -10.09 12.26
C THR A 82 -4.79 -10.52 11.85
N ILE A 83 -4.41 -11.78 12.04
CA ILE A 83 -3.09 -12.30 11.67
C ILE A 83 -2.93 -12.31 10.15
N VAL A 84 -3.88 -12.88 9.41
CA VAL A 84 -3.83 -12.97 7.94
C VAL A 84 -3.79 -11.57 7.33
N TRP A 85 -4.68 -10.67 7.76
CA TRP A 85 -4.69 -9.30 7.28
C TRP A 85 -3.43 -8.53 7.70
N GLY A 86 -2.88 -8.80 8.89
CA GLY A 86 -1.60 -8.24 9.33
C GLY A 86 -0.44 -8.65 8.41
N ILE A 87 -0.39 -9.92 7.98
CA ILE A 87 0.62 -10.41 7.02
C ILE A 87 0.44 -9.73 5.66
N ILE A 88 -0.79 -9.64 5.15
CA ILE A 88 -1.09 -8.96 3.88
C ILE A 88 -0.66 -7.49 3.94
N LEU A 89 -0.96 -6.79 5.04
CA LEU A 89 -0.59 -5.40 5.26
C LEU A 89 0.94 -5.24 5.34
N ALA A 90 1.64 -6.18 6.00
CA ALA A 90 3.10 -6.18 6.08
C ALA A 90 3.75 -6.34 4.69
N ILE A 91 3.27 -7.30 3.88
CA ILE A 91 3.73 -7.50 2.50
C ILE A 91 3.46 -6.24 1.65
N HIS A 92 2.27 -5.66 1.80
CA HIS A 92 1.91 -4.43 1.08
C HIS A 92 2.78 -3.25 1.50
N GLY A 93 3.11 -3.14 2.79
CA GLY A 93 4.03 -2.13 3.33
C GLY A 93 5.44 -2.29 2.77
N ILE A 94 5.97 -3.52 2.74
CA ILE A 94 7.25 -3.83 2.09
C ILE A 94 7.20 -3.49 0.60
N THR A 95 6.06 -3.66 -0.07
CA THR A 95 5.93 -3.32 -1.50
C THR A 95 5.91 -1.81 -1.74
N VAL A 96 5.26 -1.05 -0.87
CA VAL A 96 5.10 0.42 -1.00
C VAL A 96 6.36 1.17 -0.55
N PHE A 97 6.97 0.76 0.56
CA PHE A 97 8.18 1.38 1.12
C PHE A 97 9.47 0.73 0.65
N GLY A 98 9.43 -0.58 0.39
CA GLY A 98 10.55 -1.26 -0.24
C GLY A 98 10.71 -0.75 -1.66
N ASN A 99 11.97 -0.57 -2.07
CA ASN A 99 12.33 -0.05 -3.38
C ASN A 99 12.04 -1.08 -4.52
N ILE A 100 11.09 -2.01 -4.32
CA ILE A 100 10.62 -3.00 -5.29
C ILE A 100 10.12 -2.29 -6.55
N SER A 101 9.39 -1.17 -6.38
CA SER A 101 8.93 -0.36 -7.52
C SER A 101 10.11 0.19 -8.34
N TRP A 102 11.23 0.54 -7.71
CA TRP A 102 12.41 1.02 -8.44
C TRP A 102 13.17 -0.11 -9.16
N HIS A 103 13.31 -1.27 -8.54
CA HIS A 103 13.90 -2.45 -9.19
C HIS A 103 13.07 -2.92 -10.38
N MET A 104 11.74 -2.93 -10.23
CA MET A 104 10.80 -3.27 -11.30
C MET A 104 10.87 -2.24 -12.43
N LYS A 105 10.86 -0.95 -12.10
CA LYS A 105 11.00 0.12 -13.10
C LYS A 105 12.34 0.06 -13.84
N LYS A 106 13.44 -0.24 -13.15
CA LYS A 106 14.76 -0.43 -13.79
C LYS A 106 14.81 -1.69 -14.67
N TRP A 107 14.03 -2.72 -14.34
CA TRP A 107 13.86 -3.89 -15.22
C TRP A 107 13.03 -3.53 -16.46
N GLU A 108 11.96 -2.76 -16.27
CA GLU A 108 11.07 -2.30 -17.35
C GLU A 108 11.80 -1.37 -18.32
N ASP A 109 12.53 -0.37 -17.80
CA ASP A 109 13.37 0.55 -18.58
C ASP A 109 14.41 -0.22 -19.41
N ARG A 110 15.02 -1.28 -18.84
CA ARG A 110 15.97 -2.15 -19.57
C ARG A 110 15.29 -2.91 -20.70
N LYS A 111 14.04 -3.35 -20.51
CA LYS A 111 13.29 -4.05 -21.56
C LYS A 111 12.88 -3.10 -22.67
N ILE A 112 12.41 -1.91 -22.33
CA ILE A 112 12.04 -0.87 -23.31
C ILE A 112 13.27 -0.48 -24.15
N GLN A 113 14.44 -0.26 -23.53
CA GLN A 113 15.68 -0.02 -24.27
C GLN A 113 16.05 -1.18 -25.20
N LYS A 114 15.86 -2.43 -24.76
CA LYS A 114 16.13 -3.60 -25.60
C LYS A 114 15.24 -3.62 -26.85
N TYR A 115 13.96 -3.29 -26.72
CA TYR A 115 13.02 -3.24 -27.86
C TYR A 115 13.27 -2.04 -28.78
N LEU A 116 13.63 -0.87 -28.25
CA LEU A 116 14.02 0.29 -29.06
C LEU A 116 15.28 0.02 -29.86
N ASN A 117 16.30 -0.58 -29.25
CA ASN A 117 17.53 -0.93 -29.94
C ASN A 117 17.30 -2.01 -30.99
N SER A 118 16.47 -3.03 -30.72
CA SER A 118 16.16 -4.07 -31.71
C SER A 118 15.26 -3.61 -32.87
N TYR A 119 14.66 -2.42 -32.78
CA TYR A 119 13.83 -1.83 -33.86
C TYR A 119 14.65 -0.87 -34.74
N ASN A 120 15.76 -0.34 -34.22
CA ASN A 120 16.65 0.58 -34.92
C ASN A 120 17.84 -0.13 -35.62
N ASP A 121 17.92 -1.46 -35.53
CA ASP A 121 18.82 -2.36 -36.28
C ASP A 121 18.02 -3.11 -37.36
#